data_AF-A0A1H8V827-F1
#
_entry.id   AF-A0A1H8V827-F1
#
_cell.length_a   1.000
_cell.length_b   1.000
_cell.length_c   1.000
_cell.angle_alpha   90.00
_cell.angle_beta   90.00
_cell.angle_gamma   90.00
#
_symmetry.space_group_name_H-M   'P 1'
#
loop_
_entity.id
_entity.type
_entity.pdbx_description
1 polymer ?
#
loop_
_entity_poly.entity_id
_entity_poly.type
_entity_poly.pdbx_seq_one_letter_code
_entity_poly.pdbx_strand_id
1 'polypeptide(L)' 'MYILQESLFSFEELQKLESNERLPIFFSALDLQPYAKELRSSSPRGADGHCRQGILRALLAAPLEHIDTFTDLTT' A
#
# COMPACT_ATOMS: atom_id res chain seq x y z
N MET A 1 11.66 38.71 11.46
CA MET A 1 11.70 37.75 12.58
C MET A 1 11.74 36.36 11.96
N TYR A 2 12.93 35.75 11.88
CA TYR A 2 13.07 34.39 11.36
C TYR A 2 12.91 33.44 12.54
N ILE A 3 11.94 32.53 12.46
CA ILE A 3 11.77 31.48 13.45
C ILE A 3 12.94 30.51 13.24
N LEU A 4 13.98 30.62 14.06
CA LEU A 4 15.07 29.66 14.19
C LEU A 4 14.55 28.43 14.94
N GLN A 5 13.61 27.71 14.34
CA GLN A 5 13.23 26.40 14.87
C GLN A 5 14.30 25.42 14.40
N GLU A 6 15.12 24.95 15.34
CA GLU A 6 15.98 23.81 15.09
C GLU A 6 15.11 22.64 14.60
N SER A 7 15.53 22.01 13.51
CA SER A 7 14.77 20.92 12.91
C SER A 7 14.50 19.87 13.97
N LEU A 8 13.22 19.52 14.18
CA LEU A 8 12.81 18.51 15.16
C LEU A 8 13.36 17.12 14.84
N PHE A 9 13.86 16.93 13.61
CA PHE A 9 14.43 15.69 13.11
C PHE A 9 15.73 15.96 12.37
N SER A 10 16.71 15.09 12.55
CA SER A 10 17.91 15.03 11.71
C SER A 10 17.57 14.55 10.29
N PHE A 11 18.43 14.88 9.33
CA PHE A 11 18.27 14.43 7.94
C PHE A 11 18.16 12.89 7.83
N GLU A 12 18.94 12.16 8.64
CA GLU A 12 18.93 10.71 8.65
C GLU A 12 17.63 10.11 9.21
N GLU A 13 16.99 10.78 10.18
CA GLU A 13 15.67 10.40 10.70
C GLU A 13 14.57 10.66 9.67
N LEU A 14 14.64 11.78 8.94
CA LEU A 14 13.74 12.05 7.83
C LEU A 14 13.87 10.98 6.73
N GLN A 15 15.11 10.60 6.39
CA GLN A 15 15.37 9.55 5.42
C GLN A 15 14.85 8.18 5.89
N LYS A 16 14.92 7.88 7.19
CA LYS A 16 14.34 6.66 7.78
C LYS A 16 12.81 6.67 7.72
N LEU A 17 12.20 7.82 8.01
CA LEU A 17 10.75 8.02 7.88
C LEU A 17 10.27 7.89 6.44
N GLU A 18 11.01 8.44 5.47
CA GLU A 18 10.70 8.27 4.05
C GLU A 18 10.96 6.83 3.56
N SER A 19 12.00 6.18 4.07
CA SER A 19 12.36 4.80 3.67
C SER A 19 11.40 3.74 4.19
N ASN A 20 10.61 4.05 5.22
CA ASN A 20 9.52 3.19 5.65
C ASN A 20 8.35 3.37 4.69
N GLU A 21 8.33 2.55 3.65
CA GLU A 21 7.19 2.45 2.76
C GLU A 21 5.92 2.21 3.60
N ARG A 22 4.91 3.06 3.41
CA ARG A 22 3.67 3.07 4.22
C ARG A 22 2.92 1.74 4.11
N LEU A 23 3.06 1.05 2.97
CA LEU A 23 2.42 -0.21 2.65
C LEU A 23 2.89 -1.39 3.53
N PRO A 24 4.21 -1.66 3.70
CA PRO A 24 4.70 -2.63 4.66
C PRO A 24 4.15 -2.45 6.08
N ILE A 25 4.13 -1.22 6.61
CA ILE A 25 3.58 -0.94 7.95
C ILE A 25 2.08 -1.25 7.98
N PHE A 26 1.33 -0.78 6.98
CA PHE A 26 -0.11 -1.03 6.87
C PHE A 26 -0.45 -2.52 6.83
N PHE A 27 0.24 -3.30 5.99
CA PHE A 27 -0.01 -4.74 5.88
C PHE A 27 0.60 -5.58 7.02
N SER A 28 1.51 -5.03 7.82
CA SER A 28 1.99 -5.68 9.05
C SER A 28 0.93 -5.71 10.15
N ALA A 29 0.07 -4.68 10.19
CA ALA A 29 -1.02 -4.58 11.16
C ALA A 29 -2.33 -5.25 10.69
N LEU A 30 -2.47 -5.53 9.39
CA LEU A 30 -3.68 -6.05 8.78
C LEU A 30 -3.46 -7.46 8.19
N ASP A 31 -4.00 -8.48 8.86
CA ASP A 31 -4.00 -9.83 8.31
C ASP A 31 -5.10 -10.04 7.26
N LEU A 32 -4.69 -10.36 6.03
CA LEU A 32 -5.57 -10.58 4.88
C LEU A 32 -5.89 -12.06 4.62
N GLN A 33 -5.27 -12.98 5.36
CA GLN A 33 -5.54 -14.42 5.27
C GLN A 33 -7.02 -14.80 5.42
N PRO A 34 -7.79 -14.28 6.41
CA PRO A 34 -9.19 -14.66 6.57
C PRO A 34 -10.03 -14.24 5.36
N TYR A 35 -9.85 -13.01 4.89
CA TYR A 35 -10.59 -12.46 3.76
C TYR A 35 -10.23 -13.13 2.43
N ALA A 36 -8.98 -13.56 2.26
CA ALA A 36 -8.55 -14.30 1.08
C ALA A 36 -9.26 -15.66 0.92
N LYS A 37 -9.73 -16.26 2.01
CA LYS A 37 -10.51 -17.52 1.98
C LYS A 37 -11.95 -17.29 1.53
N GLU A 38 -12.51 -16.13 1.82
CA GLU A 38 -13.90 -15.75 1.47
C GLU A 38 -14.05 -15.25 0.03
N LEU A 39 -12.95 -14.84 -0.60
CA LEU A 39 -12.90 -14.47 -2.01
C LEU A 39 -13.39 -15.62 -2.91
N ARG A 40 -14.52 -15.41 -3.59
CA ARG A 40 -15.10 -16.37 -4.53
C ARG A 40 -14.15 -16.57 -5.71
N SER A 41 -13.83 -17.82 -6.00
CA SER A 41 -13.00 -18.20 -7.16
C SER A 41 -13.79 -18.27 -8.48
N SER A 42 -15.12 -18.29 -8.41
CA SER A 42 -15.97 -18.55 -9.57
C SER A 42 -16.46 -17.25 -10.20
N SER A 43 -15.54 -16.44 -10.74
CA SER A 43 -15.96 -15.45 -11.72
C SER A 43 -15.78 -16.06 -13.11
N PRO A 44 -16.79 -16.03 -14.00
CA PRO A 44 -16.61 -16.38 -15.41
C PRO A 44 -15.72 -15.37 -16.15
N ARG A 45 -15.30 -14.28 -15.47
CA ARG A 45 -14.44 -13.21 -15.99
C ARG A 45 -13.34 -12.91 -14.98
N GLY A 46 -12.10 -13.22 -15.34
CA GLY A 46 -10.92 -12.98 -14.50
C GLY A 46 -9.76 -13.87 -14.96
N ALA A 47 -8.53 -13.43 -14.69
CA ALA A 47 -7.35 -14.24 -14.97
C ALA A 47 -7.20 -15.33 -13.89
N ASP A 48 -7.02 -16.56 -14.33
CA ASP A 48 -6.76 -17.69 -13.43
C ASP A 48 -5.34 -17.63 -12.85
N GLY A 49 -5.16 -18.11 -11.62
CA GLY A 49 -3.83 -18.35 -11.04
C GLY A 49 -3.22 -17.21 -10.22
N HIS A 50 -3.91 -16.08 -10.02
CA HIS A 50 -3.41 -15.01 -9.16
C HIS A 50 -3.54 -15.33 -7.66
N CYS A 51 -2.54 -14.94 -6.87
CA CYS A 51 -2.59 -15.05 -5.40
C CYS A 51 -3.70 -14.14 -4.85
N ARG A 52 -4.69 -14.72 -4.16
CA ARG A 52 -5.86 -14.00 -3.61
C ARG A 52 -5.48 -12.87 -2.65
N GLN A 53 -4.46 -13.10 -1.82
CA GLN A 53 -3.94 -12.04 -0.96
C GLN A 53 -3.24 -10.94 -1.75
N GLY A 54 -2.54 -11.29 -2.83
CA GLY A 54 -1.94 -10.32 -3.73
C GLY A 54 -2.99 -9.39 -4.34
N ILE A 55 -4.14 -9.93 -4.73
CA ILE A 55 -5.29 -9.15 -5.22
C ILE A 55 -5.79 -8.18 -4.14
N LEU A 56 -6.01 -8.66 -2.92
CA LEU A 56 -6.46 -7.79 -1.81
C LEU A 56 -5.44 -6.72 -1.47
N ARG A 57 -4.15 -7.07 -1.43
CA ARG A 57 -3.06 -6.11 -1.19
C ARG A 57 -3.03 -5.04 -2.27
N ALA A 58 -3.12 -5.42 -3.54
CA ALA A 58 -3.15 -4.47 -4.65
C ALA A 58 -4.37 -3.53 -4.57
N LEU A 59 -5.56 -4.07 -4.27
CA LEU A 59 -6.78 -3.29 -4.14
C LEU A 59 -6.73 -2.28 -2.98
N LEU A 60 -6.10 -2.66 -1.86
CA LEU A 60 -5.93 -1.78 -0.70
C LEU A 60 -4.76 -0.80 -0.85
N ALA A 61 -3.72 -1.18 -1.60
CA ALA A 61 -2.56 -0.33 -1.86
C ALA A 61 -2.86 0.77 -2.87
N ALA A 62 -3.74 0.52 -3.86
CA ALA A 62 -4.03 1.48 -4.93
C ALA A 62 -4.44 2.88 -4.41
N PRO A 63 -5.39 3.04 -3.47
CA PRO A 63 -5.72 4.36 -2.92
C PRO A 63 -4.58 4.99 -2.11
N LEU A 64 -3.74 4.18 -1.45
CA LEU A 64 -2.61 4.67 -0.65
C LEU A 64 -1.50 5.25 -1.54
N GLU A 65 -1.35 4.68 -2.74
CA GLU A 65 -0.44 5.14 -3.79
C GLU A 65 -1.10 6.16 -4.74
N HIS A 66 -2.30 6.66 -4.42
CA HIS A 66 -3.05 7.62 -5.24
C HIS A 66 -3.35 7.12 -6.67
N ILE A 67 -3.50 5.80 -6.82
CA ILE A 67 -3.93 5.15 -8.06
C ILE A 67 -5.46 5.06 -8.03
N ASP A 68 -6.10 6.15 -8.43
CA ASP A 68 -7.57 6.25 -8.43
C ASP A 68 -8.18 5.55 -9.65
N THR A 69 -7.42 5.44 -10.74
CA THR A 69 -7.91 4.89 -12.01
C THR A 69 -6.91 3.92 -12.64
N PHE A 70 -7.41 2.94 -13.41
CA PHE A 70 -6.56 1.99 -14.14
C PHE A 70 -5.64 2.68 -15.17
N THR A 71 -5.93 3.92 -15.57
CA THR A 71 -5.06 4.72 -16.44
C THR A 71 -3.74 5.11 -15.76
N ASP A 72 -3.75 5.26 -14.44
CA ASP A 72 -2.57 5.64 -13.65
C ASP A 72 -1.54 4.51 -13.54
N LEU A 73 -1.88 3.29 -14.00
CA LEU A 73 -0.99 2.14 -14.04
C LEU A 73 -0.06 2.12 -15.28
N THR A 74 -0.21 3.07 -16.20
CA THR A 74 0.51 3.07 -17.49
C THR A 74 1.50 4.23 -17.69
N THR A 75 1.64 5.10 -16.70
CA THR A 75 2.50 6.30 -16.76
C THR A 75 3.85 6.08 -16.10
#